data_AF-A0A9Q3WQ51-F1
#
_entry.id   AF-A0A9Q3WQ51-F1
#
_cell.length_a   1.000
_cell.length_b   1.000
_cell.length_c   1.000
_cell.angle_alpha   90.00
_cell.angle_beta   90.00
_cell.angle_gamma   90.00
#
_symmetry.space_group_name_H-M   'P 1'
#
loop_
_entity.id
_entity.type
_entity.pdbx_description
1 polymer ?
#
loop_
_entity_poly.entity_id
_entity_poly.type
_entity_poly.pdbx_seq_one_letter_code
_entity_poly.pdbx_strand_id
1 'polypeptide(L)' 'MIDPTPNEMQAMTVGGQTGGEYLESIGKSDLATLTETEWDRFIDAVITGYCDHLRELAGQDRTRLVAMTPEVPF' A
#
# COMPACT_ATOMS: atom_id res chain seq x y z
N MET A 1 8.36 -8.11 5.32
CA MET A 1 9.55 -8.05 4.45
C MET A 1 10.77 -7.92 5.34
N ILE A 2 11.89 -8.60 5.05
CA ILE A 2 13.07 -8.60 5.94
C ILE A 2 13.89 -7.31 5.75
N ASP A 3 13.99 -6.80 4.52
CA ASP A 3 14.66 -5.53 4.20
C ASP A 3 13.83 -4.71 3.19
N PRO A 4 12.82 -3.95 3.65
CA PRO A 4 11.96 -3.19 2.76
C PRO A 4 12.69 -1.99 2.15
N THR A 5 12.49 -1.78 0.86
CA THR A 5 12.85 -0.52 0.19
C THR A 5 12.04 0.65 0.76
N PRO A 6 12.47 1.92 0.54
CA PRO A 6 11.71 3.09 0.98
C PRO A 6 10.27 3.14 0.44
N ASN A 7 10.03 2.66 -0.77
CA ASN A 7 8.68 2.60 -1.34
C ASN A 7 7.83 1.53 -0.66
N GLU A 8 8.42 0.36 -0.36
CA GLU A 8 7.72 -0.71 0.37
C GLU A 8 7.41 -0.31 1.81
N MET A 9 8.29 0.46 2.47
CA MET A 9 7.99 1.03 3.80
C MET A 9 6.78 1.97 3.75
N GLN A 10 6.72 2.89 2.78
CA GLN A 10 5.60 3.81 2.62
C GLN A 10 4.30 3.06 2.29
N ALA A 11 4.37 2.10 1.38
CA ALA A 11 3.23 1.25 1.04
C ALA A 11 2.73 0.44 2.24
N MET A 12 3.61 -0.05 3.12
CA MET A 12 3.19 -0.73 4.36
C MET A 12 2.42 0.20 5.29
N THR A 13 2.82 1.47 5.40
CA THR A 13 2.09 2.46 6.19
C THR A 13 0.68 2.70 5.63
N VAL A 14 0.57 2.91 4.31
CA VAL A 14 -0.74 3.17 3.67
C VAL A 14 -1.65 1.95 3.72
N GLY A 15 -1.11 0.75 3.47
CA GLY A 15 -1.86 -0.51 3.61
C GLY A 15 -2.38 -0.69 5.04
N GLY A 16 -1.54 -0.45 6.06
CA GLY A 16 -1.96 -0.50 7.46
C GLY A 16 -3.06 0.51 7.81
N GLN A 17 -2.97 1.74 7.29
CA GLN A 17 -4.01 2.76 7.46
C GLN A 17 -5.33 2.32 6.82
N THR A 18 -5.29 1.80 5.60
CA THR A 18 -6.48 1.29 4.89
C THR A 18 -7.16 0.16 5.67
N GLY A 19 -6.38 -0.76 6.25
CA GLY A 19 -6.90 -1.78 7.14
C GLY A 19 -7.50 -1.21 8.43
N GLY A 20 -6.85 -0.20 9.02
CA GLY A 20 -7.37 0.52 10.18
C GLY A 20 -8.71 1.19 9.92
N GLU A 21 -8.85 1.89 8.79
CA GLU A 21 -10.12 2.51 8.35
C GLU A 21 -11.23 1.47 8.18
N TYR A 22 -10.92 0.29 7.65
CA TYR A 22 -11.88 -0.81 7.58
C TYR A 22 -12.33 -1.26 8.97
N LEU A 23 -11.39 -1.46 9.90
CA LEU A 23 -11.70 -1.85 11.29
C LEU A 23 -12.57 -0.81 12.00
N GLU A 24 -12.26 0.48 11.83
CA GLU A 24 -13.06 1.58 12.33
C GLU A 24 -14.49 1.57 11.75
N SER A 25 -14.63 1.27 10.45
CA SER A 25 -15.93 1.22 9.77
C SER A 25 -16.88 0.15 10.32
N ILE A 26 -16.33 -0.96 10.83
CA ILE A 26 -17.08 -2.04 11.46
C ILE A 26 -17.11 -1.93 13.00
N GLY A 27 -16.49 -0.89 13.56
CA GLY A 27 -16.44 -0.62 15.00
C GLY A 27 -15.64 -1.66 15.80
N LYS A 28 -14.65 -2.31 15.18
CA LYS A 28 -13.81 -3.32 15.85
C LYS A 28 -12.36 -2.87 15.89
N SER A 29 -11.64 -3.31 16.92
CA SER A 29 -10.19 -3.07 17.06
C SER A 29 -9.44 -4.30 17.58
N ASP A 30 -10.14 -5.21 18.26
CA ASP A 30 -9.61 -6.52 18.63
C ASP A 30 -9.75 -7.50 17.46
N LEU A 31 -8.62 -7.80 16.82
CA LEU A 31 -8.54 -8.72 15.68
C LEU A 31 -9.03 -10.14 16.02
N ALA A 32 -8.96 -10.57 17.29
CA ALA A 32 -9.43 -11.88 17.71
C ALA A 32 -10.97 -12.00 17.68
N THR A 33 -11.68 -10.88 17.58
CA THR A 33 -13.16 -10.82 17.53
C THR A 33 -13.72 -10.72 16.12
N LEU A 34 -12.84 -10.70 15.12
CA LEU A 34 -13.25 -10.75 13.73
C LEU A 34 -13.81 -12.14 13.40
N THR A 35 -14.93 -12.16 12.70
CA THR A 35 -15.36 -13.34 11.96
C THR A 35 -14.39 -13.61 10.82
N GLU A 36 -14.41 -14.84 10.26
CA GLU A 36 -13.58 -15.19 9.11
C GLU A 36 -13.77 -14.22 7.94
N THR A 37 -15.02 -13.84 7.64
CA THR A 37 -15.32 -12.89 6.56
C THR A 37 -14.77 -11.50 6.86
N GLU A 38 -14.86 -11.03 8.11
CA GLU A 38 -14.31 -9.71 8.47
C GLU A 38 -12.79 -9.72 8.44
N TRP A 39 -12.17 -10.83 8.84
CA TRP A 39 -10.72 -11.03 8.76
C TRP A 39 -10.24 -10.99 7.30
N ASP A 40 -10.89 -11.74 6.41
CA ASP A 40 -10.54 -11.76 4.98
C ASP A 40 -10.65 -10.36 4.37
N ARG A 41 -11.71 -9.60 4.72
CA ARG A 41 -11.89 -8.22 4.28
C ARG A 41 -10.85 -7.26 4.83
N PHE A 42 -10.44 -7.44 6.09
CA PHE A 42 -9.36 -6.66 6.68
C PHE A 42 -8.04 -6.91 5.95
N ILE A 43 -7.68 -8.17 5.71
CA ILE A 43 -6.45 -8.52 4.98
C ILE A 43 -6.50 -8.01 3.54
N ASP A 44 -7.64 -8.15 2.86
CA ASP A 44 -7.86 -7.63 1.51
C ASP A 44 -7.67 -6.11 1.44
N ALA A 45 -8.21 -5.37 2.41
CA ALA A 45 -8.03 -3.92 2.53
C ALA A 45 -6.55 -3.53 2.72
N VAL A 46 -5.84 -4.24 3.60
CA VAL A 46 -4.41 -3.98 3.86
C VAL A 46 -3.56 -4.25 2.62
N ILE A 47 -3.76 -5.40 1.97
CA ILE A 47 -2.99 -5.80 0.79
C ILE A 47 -3.31 -4.89 -0.41
N THR A 48 -4.59 -4.54 -0.60
CA THR A 48 -5.02 -3.63 -1.67
C THR A 48 -4.39 -2.26 -1.49
N GLY A 49 -4.51 -1.64 -0.31
CA GLY A 49 -3.91 -0.35 -0.02
C GLY A 49 -2.38 -0.35 -0.19
N TYR A 50 -1.71 -1.44 0.23
CA TYR A 50 -0.28 -1.62 -0.01
C TYR A 50 0.06 -1.67 -1.51
N CYS A 51 -0.64 -2.52 -2.28
CA CYS A 51 -0.32 -2.75 -3.68
C CYS A 51 -0.59 -1.52 -4.54
N ASP A 52 -1.70 -0.82 -4.28
CA ASP A 52 -2.07 0.37 -5.02
C ASP A 52 -1.08 1.50 -4.77
N HIS A 53 -0.70 1.75 -3.51
CA HIS A 53 0.29 2.76 -3.22
C HIS A 53 1.68 2.43 -3.78
N LEU A 54 2.08 1.15 -3.76
CA LEU A 54 3.35 0.73 -4.36
C LEU A 54 3.36 0.95 -5.88
N ARG A 55 2.24 0.73 -6.56
CA ARG A 55 2.09 1.01 -8.00
C ARG A 55 2.17 2.52 -8.29
N GLU A 56 1.56 3.35 -7.45
CA GLU A 56 1.65 4.81 -7.58
C GLU A 56 3.10 5.30 -7.46
N LEU A 57 3.83 4.85 -6.44
CA LEU A 57 5.24 5.20 -6.23
C LEU A 57 6.12 4.74 -7.39
N ALA A 58 5.91 3.52 -7.89
CA ALA A 58 6.62 3.03 -9.07
C ALA A 58 6.32 3.87 -10.32
N GLY A 59 5.10 4.37 -10.46
CA GLY A 59 4.71 5.29 -11.53
C GLY A 59 5.43 6.65 -11.42
N GLN A 60 5.54 7.20 -10.21
CA GLN A 60 6.25 8.44 -9.94
C GLN A 60 7.75 8.32 -10.24
N ASP A 61 8.38 7.23 -9.79
CA ASP A 61 9.79 6.95 -10.05
C ASP A 61 10.07 6.83 -11.54
N ARG A 62 9.20 6.14 -12.28
CA ARG A 62 9.30 6.05 -13.74
C ARG A 62 9.25 7.42 -14.40
N THR A 63 8.26 8.25 -14.05
CA THR A 63 8.13 9.61 -14.60
C THR A 63 9.36 10.45 -14.31
N ARG A 64 9.90 10.36 -13.09
CA ARG A 64 11.13 11.06 -12.71
C ARG A 64 12.33 10.63 -13.55
N LEU A 65 12.53 9.32 -13.74
CA LEU A 65 13.63 8.79 -14.56
C LEU A 65 13.52 9.23 -16.03
N VAL A 66 12.32 9.22 -16.59
CA VAL A 66 12.07 9.72 -17.96
C VAL A 66 12.44 11.20 -18.07
N ALA A 67 12.03 12.03 -17.11
CA ALA A 67 12.37 13.46 -17.12
C ALA A 67 13.87 13.76 -16.97
N MET A 68 14.65 12.83 -16.41
CA MET A 68 16.10 12.97 -16.22
C MET A 68 16.93 12.49 -17.42
N THR A 69 16.31 11.86 -18.43
CA THR A 69 17.01 11.39 -19.63
C THR A 69 17.04 12.52 -20.66
N PRO A 70 18.19 13.15 -20.98
CA PRO A 70 18.25 14.17 -22.01
C PRO A 70 17.87 13.55 -23.36
N GLU A 71 16.97 14.20 -24.11
CA GLU A 71 16.71 13.84 -25.50
C GLU A 71 18.04 13.96 -26.26
N VAL A 72 18.62 12.83 -26.66
CA VAL A 72 19.80 12.82 -27.53
C VAL A 72 19.32 13.32 -28.89
N PRO A 73 19.74 14.51 -29.36
CA PRO A 73 19.36 14.97 -30.68
C PRO A 73 20.05 14.06 -31.70
N PHE A 74 19.27 13.47 -32.60
CA PHE A 74 19.77 12.76 -33.78
C PHE A 74 20.22 13.73 -34.87
#